data_AF-A0A0C3I7A6-F1
#
_entry.id   AF-A0A0C3I7A6-F1
#
_cell.length_a   1.000
_cell.length_b   1.000
_cell.length_c   1.000
_cell.angle_alpha   90.00
_cell.angle_beta   90.00
_cell.angle_gamma   90.00
#
_symmetry.space_group_name_H-M   'P 1'
#
loop_
_entity.id
_entity.type
_entity.pdbx_description
1 polymer ?
#
loop_
_entity_poly.entity_id
_entity_poly.type
_entity_poly.pdbx_seq_one_letter_code
_entity_poly.pdbx_strand_id
1 'polypeptide(L)'
;TFNADAIVSSNLLMRPAEYALKKIEAFKFVHMWYFTREGLQEATQAVRQLEENDTLTITQANEGNVMLCSANSPMASKNAKPDHGLTFAEYMYAKNHFLMCIENAGWGNQLVNAFNWFFHRIDNHRLRDQGDCGERTLLHYASRVRQDWHDKATRNQAYNIRVINEDLLADI
;
A
#
# COMPACT_ATOMS: atom_id res chain seq x y z
N THR A 1 9.91 -1.63 29.92
CA THR A 1 9.42 -2.11 31.23
C THR A 1 8.41 -3.20 30.98
N PHE A 2 8.57 -4.38 31.58
CA PHE A 2 7.61 -5.47 31.48
C PHE A 2 6.29 -5.07 32.15
N ASN A 3 5.16 -5.28 31.49
CA ASN A 3 3.83 -5.09 32.07
C ASN A 3 3.22 -6.47 32.32
N ALA A 4 3.14 -6.88 33.59
CA ALA A 4 2.62 -8.17 34.00
C ALA A 4 1.10 -8.32 33.77
N ASP A 5 0.39 -7.20 33.63
CA ASP A 5 -1.06 -7.14 33.41
C ASP A 5 -1.43 -7.04 31.93
N ALA A 6 -0.43 -6.84 31.05
CA ALA A 6 -0.65 -6.79 29.62
C ALA A 6 -0.92 -8.20 29.07
N ILE A 7 -2.11 -8.41 28.55
CA ILE A 7 -2.50 -9.63 27.83
C ILE A 7 -2.11 -9.46 26.35
N VAL A 8 -1.82 -10.56 25.66
CA VAL A 8 -1.61 -10.54 24.19
C VAL A 8 -2.77 -9.79 23.53
N SER A 9 -2.46 -8.84 22.65
CA SER A 9 -3.50 -8.07 21.96
C SER A 9 -4.43 -9.01 21.21
N SER A 10 -5.74 -8.75 21.29
CA SER A 10 -6.80 -9.54 20.64
C SER A 10 -6.59 -9.68 19.13
N ASN A 11 -5.81 -8.78 18.54
CA ASN A 11 -5.34 -8.86 17.18
C ASN A 11 -3.82 -8.83 17.18
N LEU A 12 -3.19 -9.98 16.99
CA LEU A 12 -1.84 -10.06 16.44
C LEU A 12 -1.92 -9.61 14.97
N LEU A 13 -2.14 -8.31 14.76
CA LEU A 13 -2.27 -7.73 13.42
C LEU A 13 -0.98 -8.05 12.66
N MET A 14 -1.11 -8.74 11.53
CA MET A 14 -0.01 -8.84 10.59
C MET A 14 0.38 -7.40 10.21
N ARG A 15 1.59 -6.99 10.60
CA ARG A 15 2.10 -5.64 10.39
C ARG A 15 2.52 -5.52 8.92
N PRO A 16 2.10 -4.48 8.19
CA PRO A 16 2.65 -4.20 6.86
C PRO A 16 4.16 -4.01 6.92
N ALA A 17 4.83 -4.23 5.78
CA ALA A 17 6.27 -4.01 5.67
C ALA A 17 6.64 -2.58 6.11
N GLU A 18 7.74 -2.42 6.85
CA GLU A 18 8.23 -1.11 7.31
C GLU A 18 8.44 -0.14 6.13
N TYR A 19 8.85 -0.67 4.97
CA TYR A 19 8.97 0.09 3.72
C TYR A 19 7.64 0.75 3.32
N ALA A 20 6.53 0.02 3.43
CA ALA A 20 5.20 0.55 3.11
C ALA A 20 4.77 1.61 4.12
N LEU A 21 5.01 1.36 5.41
CA LEU A 21 4.69 2.32 6.48
C LEU A 21 5.45 3.63 6.30
N LYS A 22 6.77 3.58 6.04
CA LYS A 22 7.59 4.77 5.79
C LYS A 22 7.13 5.55 4.57
N LYS A 23 6.63 4.88 3.53
CA LYS A 23 6.02 5.55 2.38
C LYS A 23 4.71 6.25 2.73
N ILE A 24 3.84 5.61 3.51
CA ILE A 24 2.59 6.21 4.01
C ILE A 24 2.88 7.44 4.86
N GLU A 25 3.80 7.35 5.82
CA GLU A 25 4.23 8.49 6.66
C GLU A 25 4.73 9.67 5.81
N ALA A 26 5.39 9.38 4.70
CA ALA A 26 5.91 10.39 3.77
C ALA A 26 4.91 10.82 2.68
N PHE A 27 3.64 10.41 2.75
CA PHE A 27 2.62 10.65 1.71
C PHE A 27 3.06 10.19 0.30
N LYS A 28 3.92 9.18 0.22
CA LYS A 28 4.43 8.61 -1.05
C LYS A 28 3.56 7.44 -1.50
N PHE A 29 3.51 7.25 -2.81
CA PHE A 29 2.81 6.13 -3.41
C PHE A 29 3.42 4.79 -2.99
N VAL A 30 2.54 3.87 -2.58
CA VAL A 30 2.85 2.49 -2.22
C VAL A 30 1.80 1.56 -2.84
N HIS A 31 2.25 0.45 -3.44
CA HIS A 31 1.35 -0.54 -4.02
C HIS A 31 0.45 -1.20 -2.99
N MET A 32 -0.77 -1.52 -3.38
CA MET A 32 -1.76 -2.18 -2.53
C MET A 32 -1.33 -3.59 -2.12
N TRP A 33 -0.42 -4.22 -2.89
CA TRP A 33 0.12 -5.54 -2.58
C TRP A 33 0.68 -5.66 -1.15
N TYR A 34 1.34 -4.62 -0.63
CA TYR A 34 1.90 -4.65 0.74
C TYR A 34 0.83 -4.80 1.85
N PHE A 35 -0.43 -4.56 1.52
CA PHE A 35 -1.57 -4.65 2.43
C PHE A 35 -2.44 -5.88 2.15
N THR A 36 -2.07 -6.70 1.16
CA THR A 36 -2.70 -8.00 0.90
C THR A 36 -2.26 -9.04 1.92
N ARG A 37 -2.99 -10.17 2.03
CA ARG A 37 -2.58 -11.27 2.91
C ARG A 37 -1.15 -11.76 2.60
N GLU A 38 -0.80 -11.86 1.31
CA GLU A 38 0.54 -12.25 0.85
C GLU A 38 1.60 -11.27 1.36
N GLY A 39 1.42 -9.97 1.11
CA GLY A 39 2.38 -8.94 1.53
C GLY A 39 2.51 -8.82 3.07
N LEU A 40 1.40 -8.99 3.78
CA LEU A 40 1.37 -8.99 5.25
C LEU A 40 2.09 -10.21 5.86
N GLN A 41 1.92 -11.39 5.25
CA GLN A 41 2.64 -12.59 5.66
C GLN A 41 4.14 -12.49 5.39
N GLU A 42 4.52 -11.97 4.22
CA GLU A 42 5.93 -11.75 3.89
C GLU A 42 6.59 -10.79 4.89
N ALA A 43 5.92 -9.67 5.21
CA ALA A 43 6.42 -8.71 6.19
C ALA A 43 6.61 -9.36 7.58
N THR A 44 5.65 -10.19 8.01
CA THR A 44 5.73 -10.90 9.29
C THR A 44 6.89 -11.90 9.32
N GLN A 45 7.13 -12.61 8.21
CA GLN A 45 8.26 -13.54 8.09
C GLN A 45 9.60 -12.80 8.10
N ALA A 46 9.70 -11.67 7.40
CA ALA A 46 10.91 -10.86 7.37
C ALA A 46 11.30 -10.34 8.76
N VAL A 47 10.32 -9.89 9.56
CA VAL A 47 10.57 -9.45 10.96
C VAL A 47 11.12 -10.59 11.81
N ARG A 48 10.55 -11.80 11.71
CA ARG A 48 11.04 -12.96 12.46
C ARG A 48 12.47 -13.34 12.08
N GLN A 49 12.78 -13.35 10.79
CA GLN A 49 14.15 -13.65 10.32
C GLN A 49 15.16 -12.59 10.76
N LEU A 50 14.72 -11.34 10.88
CA LEU A 50 15.55 -10.23 11.34
C LEU A 50 15.87 -10.32 12.84
N GLU A 51 14.89 -10.70 13.67
CA GLU A 51 15.12 -10.93 15.11
C GLU A 51 16.12 -12.07 15.36
N GLU A 52 16.27 -12.99 14.39
CA GLU A 52 17.17 -14.14 14.48
C GLU A 52 18.58 -13.87 13.91
N ASN A 53 18.79 -12.87 13.03
CA ASN A 53 20.07 -12.66 12.34
C ASN A 53 20.43 -11.19 12.07
N ASP A 54 21.52 -10.68 12.66
CA ASP A 54 22.13 -9.38 12.33
C ASP A 54 22.96 -9.48 11.02
N THR A 55 22.30 -9.40 9.88
CA THR A 55 22.94 -9.59 8.55
C THR A 55 23.14 -8.25 7.84
N LEU A 56 24.26 -8.07 7.13
CA LEU A 56 24.50 -6.93 6.23
C LEU A 56 24.27 -7.37 4.78
N THR A 57 23.67 -6.51 3.95
CA THR A 57 23.45 -6.79 2.52
C THR A 57 24.24 -5.83 1.65
N ILE A 58 24.73 -6.37 0.54
CA ILE A 58 25.47 -5.62 -0.47
C ILE A 58 24.49 -5.29 -1.60
N THR A 59 24.28 -4.00 -1.87
CA THR A 59 23.41 -3.54 -2.95
C THR A 59 24.21 -2.73 -3.97
N GLN A 60 23.89 -2.90 -5.25
CA GLN A 60 24.55 -2.15 -6.32
C GLN A 60 23.87 -0.78 -6.47
N ALA A 61 24.64 0.28 -6.28
CA ALA A 61 24.22 1.64 -6.58
C ALA A 61 24.53 1.95 -8.06
N ASN A 62 23.85 2.97 -8.59
CA ASN A 62 24.04 3.42 -9.97
C ASN A 62 25.54 3.67 -10.26
N GLU A 63 25.95 3.38 -11.50
CA GLU A 63 27.30 3.67 -12.03
C GLU A 63 28.45 2.89 -11.35
N GLY A 64 28.25 1.59 -11.12
CA GLY A 64 29.34 0.67 -10.73
C GLY A 64 29.77 0.76 -9.27
N ASN A 65 29.10 1.58 -8.46
CA ASN A 65 29.34 1.69 -7.03
C ASN A 65 28.56 0.62 -6.28
N VAL A 66 29.16 0.08 -5.22
CA VAL A 66 28.52 -0.92 -4.34
C VAL A 66 28.32 -0.28 -2.97
N MET A 67 27.08 -0.24 -2.50
CA MET A 67 26.73 0.24 -1.17
C MET A 67 26.51 -0.94 -0.23
N LEU A 68 27.22 -0.91 0.91
CA LEU A 68 26.90 -1.73 2.07
C LEU A 68 25.71 -1.10 2.78
N CYS A 69 24.56 -1.75 2.68
CA CYS A 69 23.38 -1.38 3.44
C CYS A 69 23.23 -2.40 4.57
N SER A 70 22.79 -1.92 5.74
CA SER A 70 22.22 -2.87 6.69
C SER A 70 21.09 -3.62 5.98
N ALA A 71 21.01 -4.96 6.12
CA ALA A 71 19.86 -5.72 5.60
C ALA A 71 18.52 -5.22 6.15
N ASN A 72 18.59 -4.36 7.18
CA ASN A 72 17.49 -3.79 7.93
C ASN A 72 16.96 -2.50 7.29
N SER A 73 17.55 -2.02 6.20
CA SER A 73 16.99 -0.89 5.45
C SER A 73 15.65 -1.31 4.84
N PRO A 74 14.55 -0.56 5.05
CA PRO A 74 13.26 -0.90 4.46
C PRO A 74 13.35 -0.84 2.93
N MET A 75 13.48 -2.00 2.28
CA MET A 75 13.52 -2.12 0.83
C MET A 75 12.16 -2.57 0.29
N ALA A 76 11.92 -2.23 -0.97
CA ALA A 76 10.77 -2.74 -1.70
C ALA A 76 10.91 -4.27 -1.87
N SER A 77 9.86 -5.02 -1.50
CA SER A 77 9.77 -6.43 -1.86
C SER A 77 9.86 -6.64 -3.38
N LYS A 78 10.65 -7.65 -3.79
CA LYS A 78 10.70 -8.14 -5.18
C LYS A 78 9.41 -8.82 -5.63
N ASN A 79 8.57 -9.23 -4.68
CA ASN A 79 7.29 -9.88 -4.95
C ASN A 79 6.15 -8.87 -5.08
N ALA A 80 6.41 -7.58 -4.83
CA ALA A 80 5.39 -6.54 -4.89
C ALA A 80 4.80 -6.44 -6.30
N LYS A 81 3.49 -6.65 -6.38
CA LYS A 81 2.73 -6.55 -7.63
C LYS A 81 2.19 -5.12 -7.79
N PRO A 82 2.12 -4.59 -9.04
CA PRO A 82 1.39 -3.37 -9.29
C PRO A 82 -0.10 -3.56 -8.96
N ASP A 83 -0.79 -2.46 -8.65
CA ASP A 83 -2.19 -2.46 -8.23
C ASP A 83 -3.12 -3.16 -9.24
N HIS A 84 -2.88 -2.96 -10.54
CA HIS A 84 -3.61 -3.61 -11.63
C HIS A 84 -3.22 -5.06 -11.90
N GLY A 85 -2.15 -5.55 -11.25
CA GLY A 85 -1.75 -6.96 -11.26
C GLY A 85 -2.37 -7.78 -10.12
N LEU A 86 -3.16 -7.14 -9.24
CA LEU A 86 -3.94 -7.82 -8.21
C LEU A 86 -5.30 -8.27 -8.75
N THR A 87 -5.89 -9.28 -8.12
CA THR A 87 -7.32 -9.53 -8.27
C THR A 87 -8.12 -8.44 -7.57
N PHE A 88 -9.36 -8.21 -8.02
CA PHE A 88 -10.24 -7.23 -7.38
C PHE A 88 -10.48 -7.54 -5.90
N ALA A 89 -10.64 -8.83 -5.57
CA ALA A 89 -10.79 -9.29 -4.20
C ALA A 89 -9.56 -8.99 -3.33
N GLU A 90 -8.35 -9.24 -3.83
CA GLU A 90 -7.12 -8.88 -3.12
C GLU A 90 -6.99 -7.38 -2.92
N TYR A 91 -7.33 -6.58 -3.93
CA TYR A 91 -7.31 -5.14 -3.86
C TYR A 91 -8.30 -4.60 -2.82
N MET A 92 -9.54 -5.12 -2.80
CA MET A 92 -10.55 -4.75 -1.81
C MET A 92 -10.24 -5.26 -0.41
N TYR A 93 -9.52 -6.37 -0.27
CA TYR A 93 -8.98 -6.80 1.02
C TYR A 93 -7.92 -5.81 1.51
N ALA A 94 -6.96 -5.48 0.63
CA ALA A 94 -5.86 -4.57 0.91
C ALA A 94 -6.33 -3.15 1.30
N LYS A 95 -7.47 -2.68 0.76
CA LYS A 95 -8.03 -1.36 1.08
C LYS A 95 -8.22 -1.14 2.58
N ASN A 96 -8.67 -2.16 3.31
CA ASN A 96 -8.98 -2.02 4.74
C ASN A 96 -7.71 -1.78 5.55
N HIS A 97 -6.65 -2.53 5.25
CA HIS A 97 -5.35 -2.35 5.88
C HIS A 97 -4.69 -1.02 5.47
N PHE A 98 -4.79 -0.62 4.21
CA PHE A 98 -4.31 0.69 3.75
C PHE A 98 -5.02 1.84 4.49
N LEU A 99 -6.35 1.81 4.59
CA LEU A 99 -7.14 2.83 5.28
C LEU A 99 -6.75 2.96 6.76
N MET A 100 -6.58 1.83 7.45
CA MET A 100 -6.09 1.81 8.83
C MET A 100 -4.68 2.42 8.94
N CYS A 101 -3.78 2.13 7.99
CA CYS A 101 -2.43 2.68 8.00
C CYS A 101 -2.40 4.20 7.79
N ILE A 102 -3.19 4.75 6.87
CA ILE A 102 -3.22 6.20 6.66
C ILE A 102 -3.87 6.94 7.83
N GLU A 103 -4.85 6.32 8.50
CA GLU A 103 -5.46 6.84 9.72
C GLU A 103 -4.42 6.89 10.86
N ASN A 104 -3.72 5.78 11.09
CA ASN A 104 -2.66 5.70 12.10
C ASN A 104 -1.47 6.62 11.81
N ALA A 105 -1.19 6.91 10.54
CA ALA A 105 -0.16 7.85 10.12
C ALA A 105 -0.59 9.32 10.24
N GLY A 106 -1.82 9.60 10.69
CA GLY A 106 -2.29 10.96 10.95
C GLY A 106 -2.60 11.77 9.69
N TRP A 107 -3.01 11.12 8.59
CA TRP A 107 -3.38 11.81 7.34
C TRP A 107 -4.59 12.75 7.46
N GLY A 108 -5.32 12.66 8.59
CA GLY A 108 -6.46 13.51 8.89
C GLY A 108 -7.78 12.96 8.33
N ASN A 109 -8.86 13.13 9.10
CA ASN A 109 -10.16 12.51 8.82
C ASN A 109 -10.73 12.84 7.45
N GLN A 110 -10.51 14.07 6.96
CA GLN A 110 -11.00 14.48 5.64
C GLN A 110 -10.35 13.65 4.51
N LEU A 111 -9.04 13.42 4.60
CA LEU A 111 -8.31 12.69 3.58
C LEU A 111 -8.59 11.19 3.66
N VAL A 112 -8.63 10.62 4.87
CA VAL A 112 -9.03 9.23 5.10
C VAL A 112 -10.43 8.98 4.52
N ASN A 113 -11.39 9.89 4.78
CA ASN A 113 -12.73 9.80 4.21
C ASN A 113 -12.74 9.90 2.68
N ALA A 114 -11.91 10.76 2.08
CA ALA A 114 -11.81 10.86 0.63
C ALA A 114 -11.33 9.55 -0.01
N PHE A 115 -10.31 8.92 0.55
CA PHE A 115 -9.85 7.60 0.11
C PHE A 115 -10.90 6.51 0.33
N ASN A 116 -11.58 6.50 1.48
CA ASN A 116 -12.65 5.54 1.74
C ASN A 116 -13.77 5.64 0.68
N TRP A 117 -14.20 6.85 0.35
CA TRP A 117 -15.19 7.06 -0.70
C TRP A 117 -14.69 6.69 -2.10
N PHE A 118 -13.42 6.95 -2.40
CA PHE A 118 -12.80 6.51 -3.65
C PHE A 118 -12.89 4.99 -3.79
N PHE A 119 -12.46 4.22 -2.78
CA PHE A 119 -12.55 2.76 -2.82
C PHE A 119 -14.01 2.27 -2.89
N HIS A 120 -14.91 2.90 -2.14
CA HIS A 120 -16.34 2.58 -2.20
C HIS A 120 -16.91 2.75 -3.61
N ARG A 121 -16.53 3.81 -4.33
CA ARG A 121 -16.99 4.03 -5.71
C ARG A 121 -16.40 3.05 -6.70
N ILE A 122 -15.14 2.66 -6.54
CA ILE A 122 -14.54 1.58 -7.35
C ILE A 122 -15.28 0.27 -7.12
N ASP A 123 -15.58 -0.07 -5.86
CA ASP A 123 -16.30 -1.29 -5.47
C ASP A 123 -17.73 -1.34 -6.01
N ASN A 124 -18.41 -0.20 -6.12
CA ASN A 124 -19.80 -0.11 -6.56
C ASN A 124 -19.96 0.47 -7.98
N HIS A 125 -18.90 0.46 -8.78
CA HIS A 125 -18.96 1.00 -10.14
C HIS A 125 -19.70 0.07 -11.10
N ARG A 126 -20.45 0.61 -12.07
CA ARG A 126 -21.18 -0.17 -13.11
C ARG A 126 -20.29 -1.14 -13.91
N LEU A 127 -19.00 -0.88 -14.01
CA LEU A 127 -18.05 -1.79 -14.70
C LEU A 127 -17.90 -3.13 -13.96
N ARG A 128 -18.29 -3.21 -12.68
CA ARG A 128 -18.36 -4.49 -11.95
C ARG A 128 -19.31 -5.49 -12.62
N ASP A 129 -20.36 -5.01 -13.28
CA ASP A 129 -21.32 -5.87 -13.99
C ASP A 129 -20.72 -6.51 -15.26
N GLN A 130 -19.54 -6.05 -15.70
CA GLN A 130 -18.82 -6.60 -16.85
C GLN A 130 -17.87 -7.74 -16.46
N GLY A 131 -17.84 -8.13 -15.18
CA GLY A 131 -16.94 -9.17 -14.67
C GLY A 131 -15.47 -8.79 -14.80
N ASP A 132 -14.61 -9.77 -15.08
CA ASP A 132 -13.16 -9.64 -15.05
C ASP A 132 -12.60 -8.46 -15.88
N CYS A 133 -13.19 -8.16 -17.04
CA CYS A 133 -12.69 -7.06 -17.88
C CYS A 133 -12.93 -5.71 -17.19
N GLY A 134 -14.14 -5.47 -16.68
CA GLY A 134 -14.46 -4.24 -15.98
C GLY A 134 -13.71 -4.10 -14.66
N GLU A 135 -13.50 -5.20 -13.94
CA GLU A 135 -12.66 -5.21 -12.74
C GLU A 135 -11.21 -4.82 -13.07
N ARG A 136 -10.60 -5.37 -14.12
CA ARG A 136 -9.25 -4.97 -14.55
C ARG A 136 -9.19 -3.50 -14.94
N THR A 137 -10.14 -2.99 -15.73
CA THR A 137 -10.21 -1.57 -16.09
C THR A 137 -10.28 -0.68 -14.86
N LEU A 138 -11.10 -1.04 -13.87
CA LEU A 138 -11.20 -0.33 -12.59
C LEU A 138 -9.89 -0.34 -11.80
N LEU A 139 -9.17 -1.46 -11.76
CA LEU A 139 -7.89 -1.53 -11.07
C LEU A 139 -6.78 -0.76 -11.80
N HIS A 140 -6.78 -0.75 -13.13
CA HIS A 140 -5.90 0.10 -13.93
C HIS A 140 -6.16 1.58 -13.64
N TYR A 141 -7.43 2.00 -13.62
CA TYR A 141 -7.81 3.35 -13.21
C TYR A 141 -7.32 3.67 -11.80
N ALA A 142 -7.62 2.79 -10.84
CA ALA A 142 -7.30 3.04 -9.44
C ALA A 142 -5.78 3.13 -9.20
N SER A 143 -5.01 2.25 -9.86
CA SER A 143 -3.55 2.29 -9.89
C SER A 143 -3.03 3.64 -10.38
N ARG A 144 -3.50 4.09 -11.54
CA ARG A 144 -3.03 5.32 -12.19
C ARG A 144 -3.40 6.57 -11.39
N VAL A 145 -4.64 6.65 -10.92
CA VAL A 145 -5.16 7.80 -10.16
C VAL A 145 -4.49 7.92 -8.80
N ARG A 146 -4.27 6.82 -8.08
CA ARG A 146 -3.53 6.87 -6.81
C ARG A 146 -2.09 7.35 -7.00
N GLN A 147 -1.40 6.83 -8.02
CA GLN A 147 -0.03 7.25 -8.31
C GLN A 147 0.04 8.75 -8.63
N ASP A 148 -0.79 9.23 -9.56
CA ASP A 148 -0.84 10.66 -9.92
C ASP A 148 -1.24 11.55 -8.73
N TRP A 149 -2.18 11.09 -7.90
CA TRP A 149 -2.58 11.79 -6.68
C TRP A 149 -1.40 11.98 -5.73
N HIS A 150 -0.63 10.92 -5.49
CA HIS A 150 0.55 10.97 -4.64
C HIS A 150 1.66 11.85 -5.22
N ASP A 151 1.92 11.77 -6.53
CA ASP A 151 2.91 12.62 -7.20
C ASP A 151 2.54 14.10 -7.06
N LYS A 152 1.25 14.44 -7.21
CA LYS A 152 0.76 15.81 -7.00
C LYS A 152 0.73 16.22 -5.53
N ALA A 153 0.50 15.30 -4.60
CA ALA A 153 0.56 15.57 -3.15
C ALA A 153 1.94 16.09 -2.73
N THR A 154 3.03 15.57 -3.31
CA THR A 154 4.40 16.08 -3.03
C THR A 154 4.61 17.55 -3.41
N ARG A 155 3.75 18.09 -4.29
CA ARG A 155 3.78 19.48 -4.76
C ARG A 155 2.64 20.33 -4.19
N ASN A 156 1.92 19.81 -3.18
CA ASN A 156 0.72 20.43 -2.60
C ASN A 156 -0.38 20.70 -3.65
N GLN A 157 -0.51 19.82 -4.64
CA GLN A 157 -1.48 19.90 -5.75
C GLN A 157 -2.44 18.72 -5.76
N ALA A 158 -2.51 17.97 -4.66
CA ALA A 158 -3.43 16.84 -4.52
C ALA A 158 -4.87 17.32 -4.70
N TYR A 159 -5.62 16.58 -5.52
CA TYR A 159 -7.02 16.86 -5.81
C TYR A 159 -7.95 15.94 -5.01
N ASN A 160 -9.25 16.17 -5.13
CA ASN A 160 -10.24 15.32 -4.49
C ASN A 160 -10.32 13.95 -5.18
N ILE A 161 -9.65 12.94 -4.61
CA ILE A 161 -9.61 11.57 -5.15
C ILE A 161 -10.97 10.86 -5.12
N ARG A 162 -11.95 11.38 -4.36
CA ARG A 162 -13.30 10.79 -4.27
C ARG A 162 -14.03 10.70 -5.61
N VAL A 163 -13.73 11.57 -6.56
CA VAL A 163 -14.48 11.64 -7.82
C VAL A 163 -13.86 10.70 -8.86
N ILE A 164 -14.68 9.82 -9.44
CA ILE A 164 -14.27 9.01 -10.59
C ILE A 164 -14.38 9.91 -11.82
N ASN A 165 -13.26 10.06 -12.53
CA ASN A 165 -13.23 10.74 -13.81
C ASN A 165 -13.60 9.71 -14.89
N GLU A 166 -14.86 9.74 -15.32
CA GLU A 166 -15.40 8.81 -16.32
C GLU A 166 -14.68 8.94 -17.67
N ASP A 167 -14.24 10.14 -18.05
CA ASP A 167 -13.51 10.37 -19.30
C ASP A 167 -12.15 9.66 -19.25
N LEU A 168 -11.40 9.87 -18.15
CA LEU A 168 -10.14 9.17 -17.94
C LEU A 168 -10.33 7.66 -17.83
N LEU A 169 -11.43 7.20 -17.21
CA LEU A 169 -11.74 5.77 -17.09
C LEU A 169 -12.07 5.12 -18.44
N ALA A 170 -12.72 5.85 -19.35
CA ALA A 170 -13.02 5.37 -20.70
C ALA A 170 -11.78 5.25 -21.60
N ASP A 171 -10.71 5.99 -21.28
CA ASP A 171 -9.42 5.99 -21.99
C ASP A 171 -8.43 4.91 -21.49
N ILE A 172 -8.86 4.01 -20.60
CA ILE A 172 -8.05 2.90 -20.05
C ILE A 172 -8.37 1.60 -20.78
#